data_AF-A0A6J3CCS0-F1
#
_entry.id   AF-A0A6J3CCS0-F1
#
_cell.length_a   1.000
_cell.length_b   1.000
_cell.length_c   1.000
_cell.angle_alpha   90.00
_cell.angle_beta   90.00
_cell.angle_gamma   90.00
#
_symmetry.space_group_name_H-M   'P 1'
#
loop_
_entity.id
_entity.type
_entity.pdbx_description
1 polymer ?
#
loop_
_entity_poly.entity_id
_entity_poly.type
_entity_poly.pdbx_seq_one_letter_code
_entity_poly.pdbx_strand_id
1 'polypeptide(L)'
;MSCTVKCATCNIVIDELLSYIQNKISIADEESLVKICASSFTSEQVQKSHTLLFESVSSELRRIARKGKGKGDRLLYDILSFFKVTDPDMLPIFVARDLEKLPPITWDHLDVSKVLKDLLIVQSEIKTIKSSYATVKQLEEVKKQCYNLKTVSPPFSAAKINIKRGAYRDSGPIALSVMDESTIS
;
A
#
# COMPACT_ATOMS: atom_id res chain seq x y z
N MET A 1 -18.58 10.42 -31.47
CA MET A 1 -19.57 9.42 -31.00
C MET A 1 -18.86 8.42 -30.10
N SER A 2 -18.97 8.53 -28.77
CA SER A 2 -18.48 7.47 -27.85
C SER A 2 -19.61 6.48 -27.59
N CYS A 3 -19.57 5.32 -28.24
CA CYS A 3 -20.50 4.23 -27.94
C CYS A 3 -20.17 3.67 -26.56
N THR A 4 -21.04 3.91 -25.60
CA THR A 4 -20.99 3.30 -24.26
C THR A 4 -21.25 1.81 -24.40
N VAL A 5 -20.24 1.00 -24.10
CA VAL A 5 -20.34 -0.45 -24.11
C VAL A 5 -20.37 -0.88 -22.65
N LYS A 6 -21.49 -1.45 -22.21
CA LYS A 6 -21.58 -2.16 -20.93
C LYS A 6 -21.36 -3.64 -21.24
N CYS A 7 -20.40 -4.27 -20.58
CA CYS A 7 -20.25 -5.72 -20.68
C CYS A 7 -21.40 -6.37 -19.89
N ALA A 8 -22.16 -7.28 -20.50
CA ALA A 8 -23.27 -7.94 -19.81
C ALA A 8 -22.79 -9.00 -18.79
N THR A 9 -21.53 -9.41 -18.89
CA THR A 9 -20.94 -10.49 -18.07
C THR A 9 -19.98 -9.96 -17.01
N CYS A 10 -19.41 -8.77 -17.23
CA CYS A 10 -18.42 -8.16 -16.35
C CYS A 10 -18.98 -6.82 -15.85
N ASN A 11 -18.76 -6.47 -14.57
CA ASN A 11 -19.14 -5.18 -13.98
C ASN A 11 -18.25 -4.02 -14.48
N ILE A 12 -18.10 -3.91 -15.81
CA ILE A 12 -17.20 -2.97 -16.50
C ILE A 12 -18.05 -2.03 -17.35
N VAL A 13 -17.77 -0.73 -17.22
CA VAL A 13 -18.45 0.32 -17.97
C VAL A 13 -17.42 1.23 -18.63
N ILE A 14 -17.53 1.39 -19.95
CA ILE A 14 -16.62 2.27 -20.70
C ILE A 14 -17.12 3.70 -20.63
N ASP A 15 -16.39 4.55 -19.92
CA ASP A 15 -16.62 6.00 -19.83
C ASP A 15 -15.34 6.73 -19.41
N GLU A 16 -14.89 7.67 -20.24
CA GLU A 16 -13.61 8.38 -20.03
C GLU A 16 -13.64 9.30 -18.80
N LEU A 17 -14.74 10.02 -18.56
CA LEU A 17 -14.86 10.95 -17.43
C LEU A 17 -14.92 10.19 -16.11
N LEU A 18 -15.77 9.17 -16.01
CA LEU A 18 -15.91 8.37 -14.79
C LEU A 18 -14.64 7.57 -14.50
N SER A 19 -13.98 7.04 -15.53
CA SER A 19 -12.69 6.38 -15.38
C SER A 19 -11.62 7.35 -14.88
N TYR A 20 -11.58 8.57 -15.40
CA TYR A 20 -10.68 9.61 -14.93
C TYR A 20 -10.92 9.93 -13.45
N ILE A 21 -12.16 10.23 -13.08
CA ILE A 21 -12.51 10.59 -11.70
C ILE A 21 -12.20 9.44 -10.73
N GLN A 22 -12.63 8.22 -11.04
CA GLN A 22 -12.40 7.04 -10.19
C GLN A 22 -10.90 6.84 -9.88
N ASN A 23 -10.03 7.02 -10.87
CA ASN A 23 -8.58 6.84 -10.69
C ASN A 23 -7.89 8.00 -9.96
N LYS A 24 -8.46 9.22 -10.03
CA LYS A 24 -7.77 10.45 -9.58
C LYS A 24 -8.35 11.05 -8.30
N ILE A 25 -9.50 10.58 -7.83
CA ILE A 25 -10.20 11.11 -6.64
C ILE A 25 -9.40 11.00 -5.33
N SER A 26 -8.48 10.04 -5.23
CA SER A 26 -7.65 9.84 -4.03
C SER A 26 -6.42 10.74 -3.96
N ILE A 27 -6.00 11.33 -5.09
CA ILE A 27 -4.74 12.08 -5.20
C ILE A 27 -4.92 13.58 -5.46
N ALA A 28 -6.03 13.98 -6.09
CA ALA A 28 -6.32 15.36 -6.44
C ALA A 28 -7.47 15.93 -5.59
N ASP A 29 -7.45 17.24 -5.37
CA ASP A 29 -8.53 17.94 -4.67
C ASP A 29 -9.79 18.06 -5.54
N GLU A 30 -10.95 18.22 -4.88
CA GLU A 30 -12.24 18.30 -5.59
C GLU A 30 -12.29 19.48 -6.57
N GLU A 31 -11.77 20.65 -6.19
CA GLU A 31 -11.81 21.82 -7.05
C GLU A 31 -10.96 21.66 -8.30
N SER A 32 -9.75 21.12 -8.17
CA SER A 32 -8.90 20.80 -9.32
C SER A 32 -9.55 19.77 -10.22
N LEU A 33 -10.13 18.70 -9.67
CA LEU A 33 -10.83 17.69 -10.47
C LEU A 33 -12.00 18.28 -11.25
N VAL A 34 -12.82 19.15 -10.63
CA VAL A 34 -13.92 19.83 -11.31
C VAL A 34 -13.38 20.74 -12.42
N LYS A 35 -12.36 21.55 -12.15
CA LYS A 35 -11.78 22.47 -13.15
C LYS A 35 -11.22 21.71 -14.36
N ILE A 36 -10.46 20.64 -14.12
CA ILE A 36 -9.89 19.81 -15.19
C ILE A 36 -11.00 19.13 -15.99
N CYS A 37 -12.01 18.58 -15.32
CA CYS A 37 -13.10 17.90 -16.02
C CYS A 37 -13.95 18.88 -16.84
N ALA A 38 -14.24 20.07 -16.31
CA ALA A 38 -15.00 21.10 -16.99
C ALA A 38 -14.26 21.69 -18.22
N SER A 39 -12.93 21.73 -18.20
CA SER A 39 -12.13 22.19 -19.34
C SER A 39 -11.89 21.11 -20.40
N SER A 40 -11.87 19.83 -19.99
CA SER A 40 -11.47 18.71 -20.86
C SER A 40 -12.65 17.95 -21.47
N PHE A 41 -13.83 18.01 -20.85
CA PHE A 41 -15.02 17.30 -21.31
C PHE A 41 -16.16 18.28 -21.60
N THR A 42 -16.96 17.98 -22.62
CA THR A 42 -18.12 18.81 -22.96
C THR A 42 -19.26 18.61 -21.95
N SER A 43 -20.12 19.62 -21.80
CA SER A 43 -21.31 19.52 -20.93
C SER A 43 -22.20 18.32 -21.24
N GLU A 44 -22.29 17.92 -22.53
CA GLU A 44 -23.03 16.74 -22.96
C GLU A 44 -22.38 15.44 -22.47
N GLN A 45 -21.05 15.34 -22.53
CA GLN A 45 -20.31 14.21 -21.98
C GLN A 45 -20.47 14.12 -20.47
N VAL A 46 -20.38 15.25 -19.76
CA VAL A 46 -20.58 15.31 -18.31
C VAL A 46 -21.99 14.84 -17.93
N GLN A 47 -23.02 15.32 -18.63
CA GLN A 47 -24.40 14.93 -18.38
C GLN A 47 -24.63 13.44 -18.69
N LYS A 48 -24.07 12.92 -19.78
CA LYS A 48 -24.13 11.51 -20.14
C LYS A 48 -23.47 10.64 -19.07
N SER A 49 -22.28 11.01 -18.63
CA SER A 49 -21.50 10.30 -17.60
C SER A 49 -22.24 10.29 -16.27
N HIS A 50 -22.82 11.43 -15.86
CA HIS A 50 -23.65 11.54 -14.67
C HIS A 50 -24.83 10.55 -14.71
N THR A 51 -25.61 10.56 -15.80
CA THR A 51 -26.73 9.62 -15.96
C THR A 51 -26.26 8.17 -15.95
N LEU A 52 -25.17 7.87 -16.66
CA LEU A 52 -24.61 6.53 -16.76
C LEU A 52 -24.12 5.99 -15.42
N LEU A 53 -23.51 6.83 -14.57
CA LEU A 53 -23.09 6.46 -13.22
C LEU A 53 -24.29 5.94 -12.43
N PHE A 54 -25.37 6.73 -12.35
CA PHE A 54 -26.56 6.34 -11.60
C PHE A 54 -27.35 5.20 -12.26
N GLU A 55 -27.16 4.94 -13.56
CA GLU A 55 -27.71 3.76 -14.25
C GLU A 55 -26.91 2.49 -14.08
N SER A 56 -25.64 2.60 -13.70
CA SER A 56 -24.76 1.44 -13.60
C SER A 56 -24.64 0.91 -12.18
N VAL A 57 -25.22 1.60 -11.20
CA VAL A 57 -25.16 1.23 -9.79
C VAL A 57 -26.53 0.74 -9.31
N SER A 58 -26.54 -0.12 -8.29
CA SER A 58 -27.75 -0.70 -7.69
C SER A 58 -28.74 0.37 -7.21
N SER A 59 -30.03 0.01 -7.18
CA SER A 59 -31.14 0.90 -6.80
C SER A 59 -31.04 1.49 -5.39
N GLU A 60 -30.32 0.83 -4.48
CA GLU A 60 -30.10 1.30 -3.11
C GLU A 60 -29.15 2.50 -3.07
N LEU A 61 -28.06 2.43 -3.82
CA LEU A 61 -27.08 3.51 -3.96
C LEU A 61 -27.62 4.66 -4.82
N ARG A 62 -28.45 4.34 -5.82
CA ARG A 62 -29.18 5.34 -6.64
C ARG A 62 -30.06 6.26 -5.80
N ARG A 63 -30.57 5.82 -4.65
CA ARG A 63 -31.41 6.62 -3.75
C ARG A 63 -30.66 7.77 -3.06
N ILE A 64 -29.33 7.68 -2.96
CA ILE A 64 -28.46 8.73 -2.40
C ILE A 64 -28.28 9.88 -3.40
N ALA A 65 -28.54 9.63 -4.69
CA ALA A 65 -28.48 10.64 -5.74
C ALA A 65 -29.58 11.70 -5.55
N ARG A 66 -29.18 12.97 -5.43
CA ARG A 66 -30.13 14.08 -5.33
C ARG A 66 -30.81 14.31 -6.69
N LYS A 67 -32.15 14.29 -6.72
CA LYS A 67 -32.94 14.69 -7.90
C LYS A 67 -32.85 16.22 -8.10
N GLY A 68 -31.94 16.70 -8.93
CA GLY A 68 -31.88 18.11 -9.30
C GLY A 68 -31.18 18.35 -10.64
N LYS A 69 -31.74 19.22 -11.47
CA LYS A 69 -31.10 19.66 -12.73
C LYS A 69 -30.06 20.74 -12.38
N GLY A 70 -28.78 20.36 -12.37
CA GLY A 70 -27.66 21.27 -12.06
C GLY A 70 -27.00 21.87 -13.30
N LYS A 71 -26.30 23.01 -13.13
CA LYS A 71 -25.29 23.49 -14.10
C LYS A 71 -24.14 22.46 -14.19
N GLY A 72 -23.37 22.46 -15.28
CA GLY A 72 -22.32 21.44 -15.56
C GLY A 72 -21.42 21.11 -14.36
N ASP A 73 -20.89 22.13 -13.68
CA ASP A 73 -20.02 21.95 -12.50
C ASP A 73 -20.73 21.22 -11.35
N ARG A 74 -22.03 21.47 -11.16
CA ARG A 74 -22.81 20.80 -10.11
C ARG A 74 -22.93 19.29 -10.36
N LEU A 75 -23.04 18.87 -11.62
CA LEU A 75 -23.05 17.45 -11.98
C LEU A 75 -21.71 16.79 -11.64
N LEU A 76 -20.59 17.49 -11.85
CA LEU A 76 -19.26 17.01 -11.47
C LEU A 76 -19.12 16.86 -9.95
N TYR A 77 -19.57 17.84 -9.17
CA TYR A 77 -19.58 17.73 -7.71
C TYR A 77 -20.47 16.58 -7.22
N ASP A 78 -21.63 16.36 -7.83
CA ASP A 78 -22.51 15.25 -7.47
C ASP A 78 -21.84 13.89 -7.79
N ILE A 79 -21.15 13.77 -8.92
CA ILE A 79 -20.34 12.58 -9.26
C ILE A 79 -19.23 12.36 -8.23
N LEU A 80 -18.44 13.40 -7.91
CA LEU A 80 -17.33 13.32 -6.96
C LEU A 80 -17.81 12.93 -5.56
N SER A 81 -18.88 13.58 -5.09
CA SER A 81 -19.50 13.27 -3.80
C SER A 81 -19.97 11.82 -3.75
N PHE A 82 -20.56 11.31 -4.83
CA PHE A 82 -20.99 9.93 -4.94
C PHE A 82 -19.81 8.94 -4.83
N PHE A 83 -18.70 9.20 -5.52
CA PHE A 83 -17.49 8.37 -5.43
C PHE A 83 -16.82 8.42 -4.05
N LYS A 84 -16.95 9.52 -3.29
CA LYS A 84 -16.39 9.62 -1.93
C LYS A 84 -17.20 8.89 -0.87
N VAL A 85 -18.51 8.85 -1.02
CA VAL A 85 -19.42 8.24 -0.04
C VAL A 85 -19.60 6.75 -0.30
N THR A 86 -19.46 6.32 -1.56
CA THR A 86 -19.70 4.93 -1.96
C THR A 86 -18.41 4.11 -1.89
N ASP A 87 -18.53 2.89 -1.38
CA ASP A 87 -17.43 1.92 -1.34
C ASP A 87 -16.97 1.56 -2.77
N PRO A 88 -15.67 1.64 -3.11
CA PRO A 88 -15.15 1.27 -4.41
C PRO A 88 -15.51 -0.16 -4.85
N ASP A 89 -15.67 -1.10 -3.92
CA ASP A 89 -16.00 -2.50 -4.25
C ASP A 89 -17.45 -2.68 -4.74
N MET A 90 -18.32 -1.71 -4.41
CA MET A 90 -19.74 -1.70 -4.82
C MET A 90 -19.96 -0.98 -6.15
N LEU A 91 -18.93 -0.33 -6.69
CA LEU A 91 -19.00 0.44 -7.92
C LEU A 91 -18.58 -0.42 -9.14
N PRO A 92 -19.17 -0.19 -10.31
CA PRO A 92 -18.62 -0.70 -11.55
C PRO A 92 -17.19 -0.21 -11.79
N ILE A 93 -16.41 -1.01 -12.51
CA ILE A 93 -15.08 -0.63 -12.96
C ILE A 93 -15.25 0.26 -14.18
N PHE A 94 -14.93 1.55 -14.05
CA PHE A 94 -14.99 2.50 -15.16
C PHE A 94 -13.68 2.53 -15.91
N VAL A 95 -13.73 2.27 -17.22
CA VAL A 95 -12.55 2.22 -18.07
C VAL A 95 -12.62 3.25 -19.19
N ALA A 96 -11.50 3.91 -19.47
CA ALA A 96 -11.36 4.78 -20.64
C ALA A 96 -10.99 3.93 -21.86
N ARG A 97 -11.69 4.13 -22.98
CA ARG A 97 -11.31 3.50 -24.24
C ARG A 97 -10.06 4.14 -24.82
N ASP A 98 -9.98 5.46 -24.70
CA ASP A 98 -8.94 6.28 -25.30
C ASP A 98 -8.19 7.02 -24.19
N LEU A 99 -7.03 6.48 -23.81
CA LEU A 99 -6.22 7.01 -22.72
C LEU A 99 -5.57 8.35 -23.08
N GLU A 100 -5.36 8.65 -24.36
CA GLU A 100 -4.77 9.91 -24.81
C GLU A 100 -5.73 11.09 -24.63
N LYS A 101 -7.04 10.81 -24.55
CA LYS A 101 -8.07 11.82 -24.25
C LYS A 101 -8.14 12.21 -22.77
N LEU A 102 -7.46 11.47 -21.89
CA LEU A 102 -7.50 11.77 -20.47
C LEU A 102 -6.61 12.98 -20.18
N PRO A 103 -7.14 13.99 -19.47
CA PRO A 103 -6.35 15.16 -19.16
C PRO A 103 -5.15 14.81 -18.27
N PRO A 104 -4.00 15.48 -18.48
CA PRO A 104 -2.84 15.28 -17.61
C PRO A 104 -3.10 15.86 -16.21
N ILE A 105 -2.52 15.23 -15.20
CA ILE A 105 -2.41 15.81 -13.86
C ILE A 105 -1.01 16.41 -13.71
N THR A 106 -0.96 17.72 -13.51
CA THR A 106 0.24 18.46 -13.14
C THR A 106 0.31 18.66 -11.62
N TRP A 107 1.45 19.16 -11.15
CA TRP A 107 1.67 19.46 -9.73
C TRP A 107 0.69 20.49 -9.15
N ASP A 108 0.11 21.35 -10.00
CA ASP A 108 -0.87 22.36 -9.59
C ASP A 108 -2.20 21.75 -9.11
N HIS A 109 -2.41 20.46 -9.37
CA HIS A 109 -3.64 19.72 -9.04
C HIS A 109 -3.46 18.74 -7.88
N LEU A 110 -2.29 18.75 -7.25
CA LEU A 110 -1.93 17.86 -6.15
C LEU A 110 -1.70 18.68 -4.87
N ASP A 111 -1.98 18.08 -3.71
CA ASP A 111 -1.55 18.65 -2.44
C ASP A 111 -0.04 18.44 -2.27
N VAL A 112 0.73 19.35 -2.88
CA VAL A 112 2.20 19.36 -2.82
C VAL A 112 2.68 19.42 -1.37
N SER A 113 1.94 20.06 -0.47
CA SER A 113 2.32 20.15 0.94
C SER A 113 2.28 18.78 1.61
N LYS A 114 1.29 17.95 1.30
CA LYS A 114 1.23 16.56 1.78
C LYS A 114 2.40 15.74 1.26
N VAL A 115 2.68 15.82 -0.05
CA VAL A 115 3.81 15.09 -0.67
C VAL A 115 5.14 15.48 -0.03
N LEU A 116 5.37 16.77 0.20
CA LEU A 116 6.59 17.26 0.85
C LEU A 116 6.70 16.80 2.31
N LYS A 117 5.59 16.76 3.06
CA LYS A 117 5.58 16.24 4.43
C LYS A 117 5.91 14.75 4.47
N ASP A 118 5.30 13.95 3.60
CA ASP A 118 5.57 12.52 3.51
C ASP A 118 7.04 12.27 3.15
N LEU A 119 7.62 13.08 2.25
CA LEU A 119 9.04 13.01 1.91
C LEU A 119 9.95 13.32 3.09
N LEU A 120 9.60 14.30 3.92
CA LEU A 120 10.35 14.61 5.15
C LEU A 120 10.28 13.46 6.17
N ILE A 121 9.13 12.80 6.29
CA ILE A 121 8.98 11.61 7.15
C ILE A 121 9.90 10.50 6.66
N VAL A 122 9.84 10.15 5.37
CA VAL A 122 10.72 9.14 4.76
C VAL A 122 12.20 9.50 4.95
N GLN A 123 12.57 10.77 4.80
CA GLN A 123 13.96 11.21 5.03
C GLN A 123 14.38 10.99 6.49
N SER A 124 13.49 11.23 7.44
CA SER A 124 13.74 11.01 8.87
C SER A 124 13.86 9.53 9.22
N GLU A 125 13.03 8.67 8.62
CA GLU A 125 13.10 7.22 8.75
C GLU A 125 14.40 6.68 8.17
N ILE A 126 14.80 7.13 6.97
CA ILE A 126 16.08 6.78 6.37
C ILE A 126 17.25 7.18 7.27
N LYS A 127 17.22 8.38 7.87
CA LYS A 127 18.26 8.81 8.82
C LYS A 127 18.30 7.90 10.06
N THR A 128 17.15 7.48 10.55
CA THR A 128 17.02 6.60 11.72
C THR A 128 17.49 5.18 11.42
N ILE A 129 17.12 4.63 10.26
CA ILE A 129 17.68 3.37 9.77
C ILE A 129 19.19 3.52 9.68
N LYS A 130 19.67 4.64 9.11
CA LYS A 130 21.09 4.91 8.92
C LYS A 130 21.91 4.96 10.21
N SER A 131 21.32 5.42 11.30
CA SER A 131 21.99 5.49 12.60
C SER A 131 21.91 4.20 13.41
N SER A 132 20.97 3.30 13.08
CA SER A 132 20.70 2.08 13.84
C SER A 132 21.17 0.78 13.15
N TYR A 133 21.54 0.81 11.87
CA TYR A 133 22.05 -0.39 11.20
C TYR A 133 23.48 -0.71 11.60
N ALA A 134 23.77 -2.00 11.78
CA ALA A 134 25.14 -2.49 11.85
C ALA A 134 25.68 -2.67 10.42
N THR A 135 26.86 -2.14 10.15
CA THR A 135 27.54 -2.41 8.88
C THR A 135 27.94 -3.88 8.79
N VAL A 136 28.06 -4.41 7.56
CA VAL A 136 28.54 -5.78 7.32
C VAL A 136 29.90 -6.03 8.01
N LYS A 137 30.77 -5.01 8.04
CA LYS A 137 32.07 -5.08 8.71
C LYS A 137 31.94 -5.24 10.22
N GLN A 138 31.08 -4.45 10.87
CA GLN A 138 30.81 -4.57 12.31
C GLN A 138 30.22 -5.95 12.66
N LEU A 139 29.35 -6.49 11.80
CA LEU A 139 28.77 -7.81 12.01
C LEU A 139 29.82 -8.93 11.90
N GLU A 140 30.70 -8.88 10.89
CA GLU A 140 31.78 -9.86 10.72
C GLU A 140 32.80 -9.80 11.87
N GLU A 141 33.07 -8.60 12.40
CA GLU A 141 33.95 -8.43 13.55
C GLU A 141 33.35 -9.07 14.82
N VAL A 142 32.07 -8.82 15.10
CA VAL A 142 31.36 -9.47 16.21
C VAL A 142 31.33 -11.00 16.02
N LYS A 143 31.06 -11.48 14.80
CA LYS A 143 31.06 -12.90 14.48
C LYS A 143 32.42 -13.54 14.76
N LYS A 144 33.51 -12.89 14.36
CA LYS A 144 34.89 -13.33 14.65
C LYS A 144 35.17 -13.36 16.16
N GLN A 145 34.73 -12.35 16.91
CA GLN A 145 34.85 -12.33 18.37
C GLN A 145 34.08 -13.48 19.04
N CYS A 146 32.86 -13.78 18.59
CA CYS A 146 32.07 -14.92 19.09
C CYS A 146 32.74 -16.28 18.81
N TYR A 147 33.36 -16.46 17.64
CA TYR A 147 34.13 -17.68 17.35
C TYR A 147 35.33 -17.83 18.28
N ASN A 148 36.08 -16.75 18.52
CA ASN A 148 37.23 -16.78 19.42
C ASN A 148 36.82 -17.10 20.87
N LEU A 149 35.70 -16.56 21.36
CA LEU A 149 35.18 -16.86 22.70
C LEU A 149 34.77 -18.34 22.85
N LYS A 150 34.23 -18.97 21.81
CA LYS A 150 33.92 -20.41 21.80
C LYS A 150 35.17 -21.29 21.86
N THR A 151 36.33 -20.78 21.44
CA THR A 151 37.62 -21.51 21.49
C THR A 151 38.41 -21.29 22.79
N VAL A 152 38.00 -20.34 23.64
CA VAL A 152 38.71 -19.95 24.88
C VAL A 152 38.03 -20.52 26.14
N SER A 153 36.93 -21.28 26.02
CA SER A 153 36.49 -22.14 27.11
C SER A 153 37.64 -23.09 27.46
N PRO A 154 38.12 -23.12 28.73
CA PRO A 154 39.18 -24.03 29.11
C PRO A 154 38.70 -25.45 28.80
N PRO A 155 39.55 -26.37 28.31
CA PRO A 155 39.16 -27.76 28.13
C PRO A 155 38.83 -28.31 29.50
N PHE A 156 37.53 -28.30 29.87
CA PHE A 156 36.93 -28.78 31.12
C PHE A 156 38.00 -29.03 32.19
N SER A 157 38.69 -27.96 32.61
CA SER A 157 39.87 -28.10 33.45
C SER A 157 39.32 -28.55 34.77
N ALA A 158 39.45 -29.85 35.05
CA ALA A 158 39.04 -30.53 36.26
C ALA A 158 39.28 -29.59 37.44
N ALA A 159 38.23 -28.85 37.80
CA ALA A 159 38.27 -28.00 38.97
C ALA A 159 38.64 -28.96 40.08
N LYS A 160 39.65 -28.60 40.87
CA LYS A 160 40.07 -29.34 42.04
C LYS A 160 38.92 -29.28 43.07
N ILE A 161 37.82 -29.96 42.78
CA ILE A 161 36.70 -30.15 43.68
C ILE A 161 37.20 -31.23 44.64
N ASN A 162 37.31 -30.88 45.91
CA ASN A 162 37.75 -31.80 46.94
C ASN A 162 36.73 -32.93 47.11
N ILE A 163 37.00 -34.09 46.50
CA ILE A 163 36.11 -35.27 46.51
C ILE A 163 36.18 -36.05 47.84
N LYS A 164 36.93 -35.57 48.86
CA LYS A 164 37.17 -36.32 50.10
C LYS A 164 36.12 -36.18 51.20
N ARG A 165 34.97 -35.54 50.95
CA ARG A 165 33.82 -35.64 51.86
C ARG A 165 32.66 -36.27 51.12
N GLY A 166 32.44 -37.56 51.41
CA GLY A 166 31.33 -38.33 50.88
C GLY A 166 30.00 -37.66 51.21
N ALA A 167 29.28 -37.30 50.15
CA ALA A 167 27.83 -37.18 50.16
C ALA A 167 27.35 -37.94 48.92
N TYR A 168 27.05 -39.21 49.16
CA TYR A 168 26.26 -40.08 48.30
C TYR A 168 24.99 -39.35 47.82
N ARG A 169 24.81 -39.20 46.51
CA ARG A 169 23.51 -39.27 45.83
C ARG A 169 23.68 -39.73 44.39
N ASP A 170 23.13 -40.91 44.11
CA ASP A 170 22.67 -41.33 42.79
C ASP A 170 21.89 -40.20 42.10
N SER A 171 22.33 -39.83 40.91
CA SER A 171 21.49 -39.23 39.87
C SER A 171 22.14 -39.57 38.53
N GLY A 172 21.40 -40.30 37.70
CA GLY A 172 21.89 -41.13 36.60
C GLY A 172 22.52 -40.41 35.41
N PRO A 173 22.84 -41.15 34.33
CA PRO A 173 23.59 -40.61 33.21
C PRO A 173 22.65 -39.76 32.34
N ILE A 174 22.92 -38.46 32.26
CA ILE A 174 22.44 -37.66 31.12
C ILE A 174 23.44 -37.86 29.99
N ALA A 175 23.13 -38.84 29.17
CA ALA A 175 23.64 -38.96 27.82
C ALA A 175 23.16 -37.74 27.02
N LEU A 176 24.09 -36.88 26.61
CA LEU A 176 23.88 -35.90 25.55
C LEU A 176 24.88 -36.25 24.45
N SER A 177 24.48 -37.21 23.62
CA SER A 177 25.14 -37.51 22.35
C SER A 177 24.89 -36.36 21.39
N VAL A 178 25.82 -35.40 21.36
CA VAL A 178 25.99 -34.53 20.20
C VAL A 178 26.56 -35.41 19.10
N MET A 179 25.73 -35.76 18.13
CA MET A 179 26.18 -36.28 16.86
C MET A 179 26.79 -35.12 16.07
N ASP A 180 28.07 -35.24 15.76
CA ASP A 180 28.72 -34.53 14.66
C ASP A 180 29.26 -35.59 13.71
N GLU A 181 28.62 -35.79 12.56
CA GLU A 181 29.32 -36.10 11.30
C GLU A 181 28.38 -36.05 10.09
N SER A 182 28.59 -35.06 9.24
CA SER A 182 28.72 -35.25 7.78
C SER A 182 29.23 -33.93 7.22
N THR A 183 30.55 -33.72 7.21
CA THR A 183 31.39 -33.92 6.02
C THR A 183 30.70 -33.53 4.72
N ILE A 184 31.20 -32.40 4.21
CA ILE A 184 31.12 -31.92 2.84
C ILE A 184 31.50 -33.04 1.87
N SER A 185 30.63 -33.32 0.92
CA SER A 185 30.94 -33.71 -0.46
C SER A 185 29.93 -33.01 -1.35
#